data_AF-A0A9D9X4P9-F1
#
_entry.id   AF-A0A9D9X4P9-F1
#
_cell.length_a   1.000
_cell.length_b   1.000
_cell.length_c   1.000
_cell.angle_alpha   90.00
_cell.angle_beta   90.00
_cell.angle_gamma   90.00
#
_symmetry.space_group_name_H-M   'P 1'
#
loop_
_entity.id
_entity.type
_entity.pdbx_description
1 polymer ?
#
loop_
_entity_poly.entity_id
_entity_poly.type
_entity_poly.pdbx_seq_one_letter_code
_entity_poly.pdbx_strand_id
1 'polypeptide(L)'
;MTTNQYKGRTGLDRVLKATGYSLSGLRIAYRGESAFRQEVWLAVVLLPAAFWLGTTWIEVAALAGTVMLVLIVELLNSGIEAAIDRVSFELHDLSKRAKDLASAAVFLSLMLCLGVWCAAGWHRFVI
;
A
#
# COMPACT_ATOMS: atom_id res chain seq x y z
N MET A 1 30.90 13.10 16.02
CA MET A 1 30.45 11.71 16.24
C MET A 1 28.93 11.71 16.23
N THR A 2 28.29 11.32 15.13
CA THR A 2 26.83 11.16 15.07
C THR A 2 26.45 9.86 15.79
N THR A 3 26.13 9.98 17.08
CA THR A 3 25.68 8.85 17.89
C THR A 3 24.40 8.30 17.25
N ASN A 4 24.47 7.07 16.74
CA ASN A 4 23.33 6.39 16.16
C ASN A 4 22.26 6.19 17.25
N GLN A 5 21.22 7.04 17.26
CA GLN A 5 20.15 7.05 18.26
C GLN A 5 19.36 5.72 18.37
N TYR A 6 19.59 4.79 17.43
CA TYR A 6 18.94 3.48 17.40
C TYR A 6 19.75 2.36 18.07
N LYS A 7 20.98 2.63 18.54
CA LYS A 7 21.81 1.62 19.21
C LYS A 7 21.53 1.65 20.72
N GLY A 8 20.65 0.77 21.20
CA GLY A 8 20.49 0.49 22.63
C GLY A 8 19.07 0.27 23.18
N ARG A 9 18.04 0.01 22.36
CA ARG A 9 16.65 -0.13 22.86
C ARG A 9 16.09 -1.52 22.56
N THR A 10 15.83 -2.30 23.62
CA THR A 10 15.30 -3.67 23.55
C THR A 10 13.84 -3.75 24.05
N GLY A 11 13.09 -4.74 23.57
CA GLY A 11 11.76 -5.08 24.08
C GLY A 11 10.56 -4.30 23.51
N LEU A 12 9.53 -4.15 24.34
CA LEU A 12 8.21 -3.58 24.00
C LEU A 12 8.26 -2.09 23.59
N ASP A 13 9.20 -1.30 24.13
CA ASP A 13 9.36 0.12 23.77
C ASP A 13 9.75 0.29 22.29
N ARG A 14 10.48 -0.67 21.71
CA ARG A 14 10.82 -0.66 20.27
C ARG A 14 9.60 -0.97 19.40
N VAL A 15 8.75 -1.90 19.82
CA VAL A 15 7.52 -2.27 19.11
C VAL A 15 6.53 -1.10 19.14
N LEU A 16 6.28 -0.52 20.32
CA LEU A 16 5.36 0.62 20.47
C LEU A 16 5.78 1.84 19.63
N LYS A 17 7.07 2.16 19.62
CA LYS A 17 7.58 3.26 18.76
C LYS A 17 7.52 2.92 17.29
N ALA A 18 7.82 1.68 16.89
CA ALA A 18 7.67 1.24 15.50
C ALA A 18 6.21 1.35 15.04
N THR A 19 5.24 0.93 15.87
CA THR A 19 3.81 1.13 15.60
C THR A 19 3.46 2.61 15.48
N GLY A 20 4.02 3.47 16.33
CA GLY A 20 3.87 4.92 16.24
C GLY A 20 4.38 5.51 14.91
N TYR A 21 5.55 5.07 14.44
CA TYR A 21 6.08 5.48 13.14
C TYR A 21 5.21 4.97 11.98
N SER A 22 4.72 3.73 12.04
CA SER A 22 3.80 3.18 11.04
C SER A 22 2.49 3.97 10.96
N LEU A 23 1.87 4.28 12.10
CA LEU A 23 0.65 5.10 12.15
C LEU A 23 0.88 6.51 11.63
N SER A 24 2.05 7.10 11.94
CA SER A 24 2.43 8.39 11.38
C SER A 24 2.56 8.33 9.86
N GLY A 25 3.21 7.29 9.30
CA GLY A 25 3.34 7.09 7.86
C GLY A 25 1.99 6.97 7.16
N LEU A 26 1.08 6.14 7.68
CA LEU A 26 -0.28 6.01 7.17
C LEU A 26 -1.04 7.33 7.20
N ARG A 27 -0.91 8.11 8.28
CA ARG A 27 -1.57 9.42 8.40
C ARG A 27 -1.02 10.44 7.41
N ILE A 28 0.29 10.42 7.15
CA ILE A 28 0.93 11.28 6.16
C ILE A 28 0.39 10.95 4.77
N ALA A 29 0.43 9.68 4.37
CA ALA A 29 -0.07 9.24 3.06
C ALA A 29 -1.56 9.60 2.87
N TYR A 30 -2.40 9.34 3.88
CA TYR A 30 -3.83 9.68 3.82
C TYR A 30 -4.10 11.19 3.66
N ARG A 31 -3.28 12.05 4.25
CA ARG A 31 -3.47 13.51 4.13
C ARG A 31 -2.85 14.07 2.86
N GLY A 32 -1.67 13.60 2.48
CA GLY A 32 -0.93 14.06 1.30
C GLY A 32 -1.56 13.60 -0.01
N GLU A 33 -1.92 12.31 -0.10
CA GLU A 33 -2.29 11.70 -1.37
C GLU A 33 -3.79 11.48 -1.52
N SER A 34 -4.36 12.11 -2.55
CA SER A 34 -5.78 11.93 -2.88
C SER A 34 -6.09 10.52 -3.39
N ALA A 35 -5.17 9.91 -4.15
CA ALA A 35 -5.27 8.53 -4.63
C ALA A 35 -5.30 7.54 -3.47
N PHE A 36 -4.34 7.60 -2.55
CA PHE A 36 -4.33 6.76 -1.35
C PHE A 36 -5.61 6.87 -0.51
N ARG A 37 -6.23 8.06 -0.39
CA ARG A 37 -7.54 8.17 0.28
C ARG A 37 -8.63 7.37 -0.43
N GLN A 38 -8.69 7.46 -1.76
CA GLN A 38 -9.68 6.72 -2.54
C GLN A 38 -9.49 5.21 -2.37
N GLU A 39 -8.23 4.74 -2.41
CA GLU A 39 -7.91 3.34 -2.18
C GLU A 39 -8.24 2.87 -0.77
N VAL A 40 -8.04 3.70 0.26
CA VAL A 40 -8.46 3.39 1.63
C VAL A 40 -9.98 3.24 1.72
N TRP A 41 -10.75 4.13 1.08
CA TRP A 41 -12.20 4.00 1.04
C TRP A 41 -12.66 2.75 0.29
N LEU A 42 -12.01 2.42 -0.83
CA LEU A 42 -12.23 1.16 -1.52
C LEU A 42 -11.91 -0.03 -0.61
N ALA A 43 -10.79 0.01 0.12
CA ALA A 43 -10.42 -1.05 1.04
C ALA A 43 -11.43 -1.23 2.19
N VAL A 44 -11.99 -0.14 2.72
CA VAL A 44 -13.06 -0.19 3.73
C VAL A 44 -14.29 -0.96 3.22
N VAL A 45 -14.58 -0.91 1.92
CA VAL A 45 -15.69 -1.65 1.30
C VAL A 45 -15.29 -3.07 0.90
N LEU A 46 -14.12 -3.21 0.27
CA LEU A 46 -13.66 -4.47 -0.31
C LEU A 46 -13.19 -5.46 0.76
N LEU A 47 -12.58 -5.02 1.86
CA LEU A 47 -12.13 -5.94 2.92
C LEU A 47 -13.30 -6.69 3.57
N PRO A 48 -14.41 -6.04 3.98
CA PRO A 48 -15.62 -6.77 4.41
C PRO A 48 -16.23 -7.60 3.28
N ALA A 49 -16.29 -7.08 2.05
CA ALA A 49 -16.86 -7.81 0.93
C ALA A 49 -16.04 -9.06 0.56
N ALA A 50 -14.75 -9.12 0.88
CA ALA A 50 -13.93 -10.31 0.71
C ALA A 50 -14.47 -11.52 1.50
N PHE A 51 -14.95 -11.29 2.73
CA PHE A 51 -15.58 -12.33 3.56
C PHE A 51 -16.96 -12.74 3.04
N TRP A 52 -17.66 -11.84 2.35
CA TRP A 52 -18.96 -12.13 1.75
C TRP A 52 -18.83 -12.90 0.43
N LEU A 53 -17.83 -12.55 -0.38
CA LEU A 53 -17.61 -13.14 -1.71
C LEU A 53 -16.87 -14.47 -1.64
N GLY A 54 -15.81 -14.55 -0.82
CA GLY A 54 -15.01 -15.75 -0.64
C GLY A 54 -15.75 -16.81 0.19
N THR A 55 -15.65 -18.06 -0.23
CA THR A 55 -16.28 -19.22 0.43
C THR A 55 -15.29 -20.03 1.26
N THR A 56 -14.00 -19.94 0.94
CA THR A 56 -12.90 -20.59 1.69
C THR A 56 -11.96 -19.55 2.30
N TRP A 57 -11.22 -19.95 3.33
CA TRP A 57 -10.22 -19.05 3.95
C TRP A 57 -9.16 -18.58 2.94
N ILE A 58 -8.83 -19.41 1.94
CA ILE A 58 -7.87 -19.07 0.87
C ILE A 58 -8.43 -17.99 -0.03
N GLU A 59 -9.69 -18.11 -0.46
CA GLU A 59 -10.36 -17.12 -1.30
C GLU A 59 -10.47 -15.77 -0.58
N VAL A 60 -10.91 -15.79 0.68
CA VAL A 60 -10.98 -14.58 1.52
C VAL A 60 -9.59 -13.95 1.68
N ALA A 61 -8.56 -14.76 1.96
CA ALA A 61 -7.19 -14.27 2.09
C ALA A 61 -6.64 -13.70 0.78
N ALA A 62 -6.97 -14.28 -0.38
CA ALA A 62 -6.55 -13.76 -1.67
C ALA A 62 -7.24 -12.42 -2.00
N LEU A 63 -8.56 -12.34 -1.78
CA LEU A 63 -9.34 -11.11 -1.99
C LEU A 63 -8.88 -9.98 -1.06
N ALA A 64 -8.76 -10.25 0.24
CA ALA A 64 -8.27 -9.27 1.20
C ALA A 64 -6.78 -8.94 0.97
N GLY A 65 -5.97 -9.94 0.64
CA GLY A 65 -4.54 -9.79 0.40
C GLY A 65 -4.24 -8.89 -0.79
N THR A 66 -4.99 -9.01 -1.89
CA THR A 66 -4.84 -8.11 -3.05
C THR A 66 -5.22 -6.66 -2.75
N VAL A 67 -6.28 -6.44 -1.97
CA VAL A 67 -6.64 -5.08 -1.50
C VAL A 67 -5.54 -4.50 -0.61
N MET A 68 -4.99 -5.29 0.30
CA MET A 68 -3.87 -4.85 1.14
C MET A 68 -2.61 -4.58 0.31
N LEU A 69 -2.36 -5.36 -0.74
CA LEU A 69 -1.24 -5.16 -1.63
C LEU A 69 -1.32 -3.81 -2.35
N VAL A 70 -2.50 -3.41 -2.84
CA VAL A 70 -2.72 -2.09 -3.45
C VAL A 70 -2.28 -0.97 -2.49
N LEU A 71 -2.77 -0.98 -1.25
CA LEU A 71 -2.39 0.02 -0.24
C LEU A 71 -0.90 0.01 0.08
N ILE A 72 -0.26 -1.16 0.12
CA ILE A 72 1.18 -1.29 0.36
C ILE A 72 1.95 -0.66 -0.80
N VAL A 73 1.58 -0.97 -2.04
CA VAL A 73 2.28 -0.48 -3.23
C VAL A 73 2.09 1.03 -3.39
N GLU A 74 0.91 1.56 -3.08
CA GLU A 74 0.66 3.00 -3.09
C GLU A 74 1.49 3.74 -2.03
N LEU A 75 1.61 3.20 -0.81
CA LEU A 75 2.51 3.75 0.21
C LEU A 75 3.98 3.77 -0.24
N LEU A 76 4.41 2.73 -0.95
CA LEU A 76 5.76 2.68 -1.53
C LEU A 76 5.90 3.71 -2.65
N ASN A 77 4.90 3.88 -3.50
CA ASN A 77 4.86 4.91 -4.54
C ASN A 77 5.02 6.32 -3.94
N SER A 78 4.19 6.68 -2.95
CA SER A 78 4.29 7.98 -2.27
C SER A 78 5.64 8.17 -1.58
N GLY A 79 6.21 7.10 -1.00
CA GLY A 79 7.55 7.13 -0.41
C GLY A 79 8.66 7.41 -1.42
N ILE A 80 8.58 6.80 -2.61
CA ILE A 80 9.51 7.04 -3.72
C ILE A 80 9.37 8.47 -4.24
N GLU A 81 8.14 8.94 -4.45
CA GLU A 81 7.88 10.32 -4.89
C GLU A 81 8.46 11.34 -3.90
N ALA A 82 8.19 11.18 -2.59
CA ALA A 82 8.73 12.06 -1.56
C ALA A 82 10.27 12.03 -1.50
N ALA A 83 10.89 10.88 -1.73
CA ALA A 83 12.35 10.75 -1.77
C ALA A 83 12.96 11.45 -3.00
N ILE A 84 12.31 11.34 -4.16
CA ILE A 84 12.75 12.00 -5.40
C ILE A 84 12.57 13.52 -5.31
N ASP A 85 11.43 13.98 -4.80
CA ASP A 85 11.11 15.41 -4.68
C ASP A 85 12.06 16.13 -3.72
N ARG A 86 12.62 15.43 -2.73
CA ARG A 86 13.66 15.97 -1.86
C ARG A 86 14.99 16.20 -2.59
N VAL A 87 15.33 15.40 -3.59
CA VAL A 87 16.69 15.38 -4.20
C VAL A 87 16.85 16.46 -5.27
N SER A 88 15.86 16.66 -6.14
CA SER A 88 15.93 17.72 -7.15
C SER A 88 14.53 18.09 -7.65
N PHE A 89 14.24 19.39 -7.66
CA PHE A 89 13.07 19.96 -8.32
C PHE A 89 13.30 20.22 -9.82
N GLU A 90 14.54 20.04 -10.31
CA GLU A 90 14.81 20.06 -11.75
C GLU A 90 14.40 18.72 -12.38
N LEU A 91 13.68 18.79 -13.50
CA LEU A 91 13.25 17.62 -14.27
C LEU A 91 14.48 16.88 -14.82
N HIS A 92 14.95 15.87 -14.09
CA HIS A 92 15.91 14.90 -14.57
C HIS A 92 15.20 13.66 -15.09
N ASP A 93 15.66 13.14 -16.24
CA ASP A 93 15.09 11.94 -16.87
C ASP A 93 15.07 10.74 -15.92
N LEU A 94 16.04 10.65 -15.00
CA LEU A 94 16.11 9.59 -14.00
C LEU A 94 15.00 9.71 -12.95
N SER A 95 14.72 10.93 -12.47
CA SER A 95 13.63 11.21 -11.53
C SER A 95 12.28 10.86 -12.14
N LYS A 96 12.07 11.23 -13.41
CA LYS A 96 10.87 10.86 -14.16
C LYS A 96 10.72 9.34 -14.26
N ARG A 97 11.76 8.63 -14.70
CA ARG A 97 11.73 7.17 -14.81
C ARG A 97 11.40 6.48 -13.49
N ALA A 98 11.96 6.95 -12.39
CA ALA A 98 11.71 6.35 -11.08
C ALA A 98 10.24 6.53 -10.64
N LYS A 99 9.65 7.71 -10.88
CA LYS A 99 8.21 7.94 -10.64
C LYS A 99 7.33 7.10 -11.56
N ASP A 100 7.63 7.05 -12.85
CA ASP A 100 6.87 6.27 -13.84
C ASP A 100 6.84 4.77 -13.47
N LEU A 101 7.97 4.22 -13.01
CA LEU A 101 8.05 2.82 -12.55
C LEU A 101 7.27 2.57 -11.27
N ALA A 102 7.27 3.52 -10.34
CA ALA A 102 6.51 3.41 -9.10
C ALA A 102 5.00 3.45 -9.36
N SER A 103 4.53 4.36 -10.23
CA SER A 103 3.14 4.41 -10.67
C SER A 103 2.74 3.16 -11.48
N ALA A 104 3.64 2.59 -12.29
CA ALA A 104 3.39 1.33 -12.99
C ALA A 104 3.19 0.15 -12.01
N ALA A 105 3.90 0.12 -10.89
CA ALA A 105 3.70 -0.88 -9.86
C ALA A 105 2.29 -0.78 -9.23
N VAL A 106 1.83 0.44 -8.93
CA VAL A 106 0.45 0.69 -8.45
C VAL A 106 -0.55 0.15 -9.45
N PHE A 107 -0.40 0.50 -10.73
CA PHE A 107 -1.27 0.03 -11.81
C PHE A 107 -1.34 -1.51 -11.89
N LEU A 108 -0.19 -2.20 -11.83
CA LEU A 108 -0.16 -3.66 -11.83
C LEU A 108 -0.84 -4.27 -10.59
N SER A 109 -0.70 -3.64 -9.42
CA SER A 109 -1.38 -4.09 -8.21
C SER A 109 -2.91 -3.95 -8.30
N LEU A 110 -3.39 -2.87 -8.91
CA LEU A 110 -4.82 -2.65 -9.19
C LEU A 110 -5.36 -3.67 -10.19
N MET A 111 -4.61 -3.96 -11.27
CA MET A 111 -4.99 -4.99 -12.24
C MET A 111 -5.08 -6.37 -11.59
N LEU A 112 -4.11 -6.72 -10.74
CA LEU A 112 -4.12 -7.98 -10.00
C LEU A 112 -5.34 -8.06 -9.07
N CYS A 113 -5.62 -7.00 -8.31
CA CYS A 113 -6.79 -6.92 -7.44
C CYS A 113 -8.08 -7.10 -8.24
N LEU A 114 -8.25 -6.35 -9.32
CA LEU A 114 -9.42 -6.46 -10.19
C LEU A 114 -9.57 -7.87 -10.76
N GLY A 115 -8.48 -8.46 -11.25
CA GLY A 115 -8.48 -9.81 -11.82
C GLY A 115 -8.93 -10.89 -10.82
N VAL A 116 -8.38 -10.85 -9.60
CA VAL A 116 -8.75 -11.79 -8.53
C VAL A 116 -10.22 -11.63 -8.12
N TRP A 117 -10.69 -10.39 -7.98
CA TRP A 117 -12.09 -10.10 -7.63
C TRP A 117 -13.07 -10.53 -8.71
N CYS A 118 -12.78 -10.23 -9.99
CA CYS A 118 -13.58 -10.69 -11.12
C CYS A 118 -13.62 -12.21 -11.21
N ALA A 119 -12.48 -12.88 -11.04
CA ALA A 119 -12.41 -14.35 -11.06
C ALA A 119 -13.22 -14.98 -9.92
N ALA A 120 -13.11 -14.46 -8.70
CA ALA A 120 -13.89 -14.93 -7.56
C ALA A 120 -15.39 -14.69 -7.76
N GLY A 121 -15.78 -13.53 -8.28
CA GLY A 121 -17.17 -13.22 -8.64
C GLY A 121 -17.73 -14.17 -9.69
N TRP A 122 -16.96 -14.41 -10.76
CA TRP A 122 -17.35 -15.37 -11.79
C TRP A 122 -17.54 -16.78 -11.22
N HIS A 123 -16.58 -17.25 -10.43
CA HIS A 123 -16.67 -18.56 -9.78
C HIS A 123 -17.84 -18.68 -8.80
N ARG A 124 -18.21 -17.59 -8.11
CA ARG A 124 -19.28 -17.62 -7.11
C ARG A 124 -20.70 -17.64 -7.70
N PHE A 125 -20.88 -17.01 -8.86
CA PHE A 125 -22.19 -16.71 -9.42
C PHE A 125 -22.48 -17.38 -10.77
N VAL A 126 -21.47 -17.84 -11.51
CA VAL A 126 -21.64 -18.43 -12.85
C VAL A 126 -21.34 -19.92 -12.86
N ILE A 127 -20.34 -20.36 -12.09
CA ILE A 127 -19.96 -21.77 -11.93
C ILE A 127 -20.70 -22.32 -10.70
#